data_AF-A0A3D0DGS2-F1
#
_entry.id   AF-A0A3D0DGS2-F1
#
_cell.length_a   1.000
_cell.length_b   1.000
_cell.length_c   1.000
_cell.angle_alpha   90.00
_cell.angle_beta   90.00
_cell.angle_gamma   90.00
#
_symmetry.space_group_name_H-M   'P 1'
#
loop_
_entity.id
_entity.type
_entity.pdbx_description
1 polymer ?
#
loop_
_entity_poly.entity_id
_entity_poly.type
_entity_poly.pdbx_seq_one_letter_code
_entity_poly.pdbx_strand_id
1 'polypeptide(L)'
;MIRYHNNYNTSDPYYAYNITENMARNSYYGNTYTPHLFLDGNIDAGSSTGTWATRITTELALAAPMDIQINGLYSTVSRAGHAHIRIIATAPITNTSLKVRIGIIESNINRSSPNGTTIHNQTFRDMTPNTTGIALTIAQGDTVDLTQTFNCPSPLVSANCDLVVFVQSDQSGANRKILQGAKKRVTTMTYALDPFVLISPPDGDTIGNCSPNLVWHHTIDSDSAYAVQYQALVSMDSTFANILVSSDTLSDTTWTPPLCLPNNMTYYWKVIALNGHAPNRECDTPFIFTVIEDSPLTPFSLISPPNLDSVEICSPLLVWQRSIDADSGYAVQYQVLLNQTPDFESPFLFSDTLSDTTWTPPLCLPNYNTYYWKVEAFTGHAQGRPSTQIFGFYVNEPPVGCTYVVGDANGSSSFTGLDVTYGVRYFKGGPAPTYICECPPGSGNAWYVSGDVNGSCSFSGLDVTYMVRSFKGGPGPIPCPNCPPVHR
;
A
#
# COMPACT_ATOMS: atom_id res chain seq x y z
N MET A 1 -18.99 36.93 4.28
CA MET A 1 -18.90 38.30 4.81
C MET A 1 -18.46 38.24 6.27
N ILE A 2 -17.54 39.11 6.68
CA ILE A 2 -17.07 39.29 8.06
C ILE A 2 -17.27 40.77 8.39
N ARG A 3 -17.85 41.09 9.56
CA ARG A 3 -18.08 42.48 10.01
C ARG A 3 -17.08 42.86 11.09
N TYR A 4 -16.05 43.60 10.69
CA TYR A 4 -15.08 44.19 11.61
C TYR A 4 -15.64 45.49 12.20
N HIS A 5 -15.46 45.68 13.50
CA HIS A 5 -15.86 46.91 14.19
C HIS A 5 -14.67 47.86 14.27
N ASN A 6 -14.92 49.17 14.23
CA ASN A 6 -13.87 50.19 14.22
C ASN A 6 -13.93 51.04 15.50
N ASN A 7 -12.91 51.87 15.70
CA ASN A 7 -12.69 52.66 16.92
C ASN A 7 -13.51 53.96 17.03
N TYR A 8 -14.38 54.28 16.06
CA TYR A 8 -15.20 55.51 16.07
C TYR A 8 -16.11 55.61 17.31
N ASN A 9 -16.49 54.48 17.88
CA ASN A 9 -17.13 54.40 19.18
C ASN A 9 -16.36 53.41 20.04
N THR A 10 -15.51 53.91 20.93
CA THR A 10 -14.71 53.07 21.83
C THR A 10 -15.55 52.25 22.82
N SER A 11 -16.82 52.62 23.01
CA SER A 11 -17.79 51.89 23.82
C SER A 11 -18.55 50.82 23.02
N ASP A 12 -18.23 50.62 21.74
CA ASP A 12 -18.75 49.50 20.96
C ASP A 12 -18.24 48.18 21.55
N PRO A 13 -19.13 47.31 22.06
CA PRO A 13 -18.75 46.06 22.72
C PRO A 13 -17.99 45.09 21.81
N TYR A 14 -18.22 45.15 20.50
CA TYR A 14 -17.66 44.21 19.54
C TYR A 14 -16.28 44.65 19.05
N TYR A 15 -16.04 45.98 19.03
CA TYR A 15 -14.70 46.53 18.94
C TYR A 15 -13.91 46.25 20.23
N ALA A 16 -14.50 46.57 21.39
CA ALA A 16 -13.88 46.40 22.70
C ALA A 16 -13.52 44.94 23.03
N TYR A 17 -14.28 43.97 22.50
CA TYR A 17 -14.01 42.55 22.67
C TYR A 17 -12.63 42.14 22.16
N ASN A 18 -12.20 42.70 21.02
CA ASN A 18 -10.93 42.35 20.39
C ASN A 18 -10.34 43.54 19.62
N ILE A 19 -9.85 44.53 20.37
CA ILE A 19 -9.36 45.80 19.82
C ILE A 19 -8.19 45.58 18.87
N THR A 20 -7.20 44.79 19.29
CA THR A 20 -5.96 44.56 18.55
C THR A 20 -6.25 44.00 17.16
N GLU A 21 -7.10 42.98 17.07
CA GLU A 21 -7.34 42.31 15.78
C GLU A 21 -8.31 43.09 14.89
N ASN A 22 -9.34 43.72 15.47
CA ASN A 22 -10.18 44.64 14.72
C ASN A 22 -9.34 45.77 14.10
N MET A 23 -8.42 46.38 14.86
CA MET A 23 -7.55 47.43 14.35
C MET A 23 -6.57 46.93 13.31
N ALA A 24 -6.00 45.73 13.49
CA ALA A 24 -5.11 45.13 12.50
C ALA A 24 -5.84 44.93 11.15
N ARG A 25 -7.11 44.50 11.17
CA ARG A 25 -7.90 44.31 9.93
C ARG A 25 -8.41 45.61 9.33
N ASN A 26 -8.85 46.58 10.13
CA ASN A 26 -9.18 47.92 9.62
C ASN A 26 -7.94 48.58 8.97
N SER A 27 -6.78 48.47 9.61
CA SER A 27 -5.51 49.02 9.08
C SER A 27 -5.07 48.29 7.81
N TYR A 28 -5.20 46.96 7.77
CA TYR A 28 -4.88 46.16 6.57
C TYR A 28 -5.66 46.63 5.35
N TYR A 29 -6.93 47.03 5.52
CA TYR A 29 -7.75 47.57 4.43
C TYR A 29 -7.62 49.08 4.24
N GLY A 30 -6.96 49.81 5.13
CA GLY A 30 -6.90 51.27 5.11
C GLY A 30 -8.26 51.92 5.34
N ASN A 31 -9.10 51.31 6.19
CA ASN A 31 -10.46 51.75 6.41
C ASN A 31 -10.54 53.08 7.19
N THR A 32 -11.21 54.09 6.63
CA THR A 32 -11.33 55.45 7.20
C THR A 32 -12.77 55.92 7.43
N TYR A 33 -13.79 55.09 7.19
CA TYR A 33 -15.19 55.40 7.51
C TYR A 33 -16.04 54.15 7.76
N THR A 34 -17.28 54.33 8.22
CA THR A 34 -18.24 53.24 8.42
C THR A 34 -19.66 53.68 8.03
N PRO A 35 -20.47 52.84 7.37
CA PRO A 35 -20.13 51.50 6.87
C PRO A 35 -19.22 51.54 5.63
N HIS A 36 -18.38 50.52 5.48
CA HIS A 36 -17.47 50.39 4.33
C HIS A 36 -17.26 48.90 4.00
N LEU A 37 -17.48 48.52 2.74
CA LEU A 37 -17.37 47.14 2.26
C LEU A 37 -16.17 46.95 1.32
N PHE A 38 -15.43 45.87 1.55
CA PHE A 38 -14.47 45.33 0.59
C PHE A 38 -14.98 43.97 0.08
N LEU A 39 -15.03 43.80 -1.24
CA LEU A 39 -15.39 42.55 -1.91
C LEU A 39 -14.11 41.83 -2.33
N ASP A 40 -14.06 40.53 -2.04
CA ASP A 40 -12.89 39.66 -2.24
C ASP A 40 -11.57 40.29 -1.81
N GLY A 41 -11.62 41.15 -0.79
CA GLY A 41 -10.48 41.86 -0.21
C GLY A 41 -9.87 42.97 -1.09
N ASN A 42 -9.98 42.93 -2.42
CA ASN A 42 -9.32 43.90 -3.31
C ASN A 42 -10.26 44.92 -3.98
N ILE A 43 -11.59 44.75 -3.89
CA ILE A 43 -12.55 45.67 -4.49
C ILE A 43 -13.16 46.55 -3.39
N ASP A 44 -12.80 47.83 -3.38
CA ASP A 44 -13.47 48.83 -2.54
C ASP A 44 -14.89 49.10 -3.11
N ALA A 45 -15.90 48.75 -2.32
CA ALA A 45 -17.31 48.90 -2.68
C ALA A 45 -18.00 50.06 -1.93
N GLY A 46 -17.24 50.86 -1.17
CA GLY A 46 -17.74 52.01 -0.45
C GLY A 46 -18.85 51.70 0.57
N SER A 47 -19.71 52.69 0.82
CA SER A 47 -20.80 52.66 1.83
C SER A 47 -22.20 52.38 1.26
N SER A 48 -22.37 52.32 -0.06
CA SER A 48 -23.70 52.26 -0.69
C SER A 48 -24.23 50.82 -0.80
N THR A 49 -25.19 50.50 0.06
CA THR A 49 -25.85 49.18 0.12
C THR A 49 -26.48 48.75 -1.21
N GLY A 50 -27.02 49.69 -1.99
CA GLY A 50 -27.57 49.42 -3.32
C GLY A 50 -26.49 48.94 -4.31
N THR A 51 -25.28 49.50 -4.25
CA THR A 51 -24.16 49.08 -5.11
C THR A 51 -23.54 47.76 -4.67
N TRP A 52 -23.62 47.44 -3.36
CA TRP A 52 -23.07 46.19 -2.83
C TRP A 52 -23.75 44.97 -3.46
N ALA A 53 -25.08 44.96 -3.56
CA ALA A 53 -25.81 43.82 -4.11
C ALA A 53 -25.37 43.48 -5.54
N THR A 54 -25.30 44.48 -6.42
CA THR A 54 -24.90 44.28 -7.82
C THR A 54 -23.45 43.78 -7.93
N ARG A 55 -22.53 44.33 -7.13
CA ARG A 55 -21.13 43.90 -7.14
C ARG A 55 -20.95 42.49 -6.58
N ILE A 56 -21.67 42.13 -5.51
CA ILE A 56 -21.68 40.76 -4.95
C ILE A 56 -22.13 39.76 -6.01
N THR A 57 -23.23 40.03 -6.72
CA THR A 57 -23.72 39.14 -7.78
C THR A 57 -22.71 38.99 -8.91
N THR A 58 -21.96 40.05 -9.22
CA THR A 58 -20.91 40.02 -10.25
C THR A 58 -19.75 39.13 -9.82
N GLU A 59 -19.24 39.29 -8.60
CA GLU A 59 -18.12 38.47 -8.11
C GLU A 59 -18.52 37.00 -7.91
N LEU A 60 -19.76 36.72 -7.47
CA LEU A 60 -20.27 35.34 -7.32
C LEU A 60 -20.34 34.57 -8.64
N ALA A 61 -20.39 35.26 -9.78
CA ALA A 61 -20.40 34.63 -11.09
C ALA A 61 -18.99 34.24 -11.59
N LEU A 62 -17.93 34.69 -10.91
CA LEU A 62 -16.56 34.36 -11.26
C LEU A 62 -16.15 33.00 -10.65
N ALA A 63 -15.46 32.18 -11.44
CA ALA A 63 -14.94 30.91 -10.95
C ALA A 63 -13.77 31.14 -9.98
N ALA A 64 -13.82 30.51 -8.80
CA ALA A 64 -12.70 30.47 -7.87
C ALA A 64 -11.65 29.45 -8.33
N PRO A 65 -10.34 29.75 -8.23
CA PRO A 65 -9.29 28.84 -8.68
C PRO A 65 -8.95 27.73 -7.66
N MET A 66 -9.73 27.61 -6.59
CA MET A 66 -9.53 26.62 -5.53
C MET A 66 -10.82 26.30 -4.79
N ASP A 67 -10.83 25.14 -4.14
CA ASP A 67 -11.85 24.71 -3.18
C ASP A 67 -11.28 24.70 -1.75
N ILE A 68 -12.12 25.00 -0.75
CA ILE A 68 -11.75 24.97 0.66
C ILE A 68 -12.78 24.15 1.43
N GLN A 69 -12.32 23.08 2.07
CA GLN A 69 -13.13 22.24 2.94
C GLN A 69 -12.70 22.44 4.38
N ILE A 70 -13.68 22.58 5.28
CA ILE A 70 -13.44 22.81 6.71
C ILE A 70 -14.14 21.69 7.49
N ASN A 71 -13.33 20.84 8.09
CA ASN A 71 -13.71 19.81 9.05
C ASN A 71 -13.01 20.07 10.38
N GLY A 72 -13.18 19.14 11.32
CA GLY A 72 -12.54 19.18 12.62
C GLY A 72 -13.55 19.13 13.76
N LEU A 73 -13.13 19.66 14.90
CA LEU A 73 -13.73 19.38 16.20
C LEU A 73 -14.01 20.65 16.99
N TYR A 74 -15.10 20.64 17.76
CA TYR A 74 -15.39 21.65 18.76
C TYR A 74 -15.96 21.03 20.03
N SER A 75 -15.29 21.22 21.16
CA SER A 75 -15.80 20.83 22.47
C SER A 75 -16.65 21.95 23.06
N THR A 76 -17.91 21.65 23.35
CA THR A 76 -18.82 22.58 24.05
C THR A 76 -18.42 22.78 25.52
N VAL A 77 -17.68 21.83 26.11
CA VAL A 77 -17.21 21.87 27.50
C VAL A 77 -16.00 22.78 27.65
N SER A 78 -14.92 22.51 26.91
CA SER A 78 -13.72 23.36 26.96
C SER A 78 -13.85 24.64 26.14
N ARG A 79 -14.88 24.71 25.26
CA ARG A 79 -15.13 25.82 24.34
C ARG A 79 -13.95 26.11 23.41
N ALA A 80 -13.26 25.05 23.01
CA ALA A 80 -12.11 25.06 22.13
C ALA A 80 -12.22 23.92 21.11
N GLY A 81 -11.47 24.04 20.01
CA GLY A 81 -11.52 23.11 18.91
C GLY A 81 -10.28 23.14 18.03
N HIS A 82 -10.25 22.23 17.06
CA HIS A 82 -9.24 22.17 15.99
C HIS A 82 -9.97 22.11 14.67
N ALA A 83 -9.58 22.93 13.70
CA ALA A 83 -10.10 22.89 12.35
C ALA A 83 -9.10 22.19 11.44
N HIS A 84 -9.55 21.13 10.77
CA HIS A 84 -8.84 20.51 9.67
C HIS A 84 -9.30 21.18 8.36
N ILE A 85 -8.37 21.86 7.70
CA ILE A 85 -8.63 22.70 6.54
C ILE A 85 -7.91 22.08 5.34
N ARG A 86 -8.70 21.63 4.36
CA ARG A 86 -8.20 21.11 3.09
C ARG A 86 -8.38 22.16 2.00
N ILE A 87 -7.30 22.51 1.31
CA ILE A 87 -7.29 23.48 0.21
C ILE A 87 -6.85 22.75 -1.06
N ILE A 88 -7.66 22.81 -2.11
CA ILE A 88 -7.42 22.13 -3.38
C ILE A 88 -7.33 23.17 -4.48
N ALA A 89 -6.18 23.29 -5.15
CA ALA A 89 -6.01 24.22 -6.26
C ALA A 89 -6.55 23.60 -7.56
N THR A 90 -7.74 24.02 -7.96
CA THR A 90 -8.47 23.46 -9.12
C THR A 90 -8.13 24.15 -10.43
N ALA A 91 -7.47 25.32 -10.38
CA ALA A 91 -7.03 26.07 -11.54
C ALA A 91 -5.65 26.74 -11.30
N PRO A 92 -5.00 27.32 -12.33
CA PRO A 92 -3.74 28.05 -12.15
C PRO A 92 -3.81 29.16 -11.10
N ILE A 93 -2.83 29.18 -10.20
CA ILE A 93 -2.72 30.18 -9.12
C ILE A 93 -1.72 31.26 -9.53
N THR A 94 -2.22 32.45 -9.88
CA THR A 94 -1.39 33.58 -10.35
C THR A 94 -1.02 34.57 -9.25
N ASN A 95 -1.75 34.56 -8.13
CA ASN A 95 -1.46 35.44 -6.99
C ASN A 95 -0.31 34.88 -6.14
N THR A 96 0.57 35.76 -5.68
CA THR A 96 1.70 35.41 -4.82
C THR A 96 1.46 35.83 -3.37
N SER A 97 2.37 35.43 -2.46
CA SER A 97 2.31 35.83 -1.05
C SER A 97 0.99 35.43 -0.37
N LEU A 98 0.52 34.21 -0.66
CA LEU A 98 -0.77 33.71 -0.16
C LEU A 98 -0.72 33.43 1.34
N LYS A 99 -1.84 33.75 2.00
CA LYS A 99 -2.10 33.50 3.41
C LYS A 99 -3.43 32.79 3.58
N VAL A 100 -3.46 31.71 4.36
CA VAL A 100 -4.69 31.16 4.91
C VAL A 100 -5.05 31.98 6.14
N ARG A 101 -6.20 32.64 6.12
CA ARG A 101 -6.73 33.40 7.25
C ARG A 101 -7.96 32.70 7.80
N ILE A 102 -8.01 32.58 9.11
CA ILE A 102 -9.04 31.82 9.81
C ILE A 102 -9.59 32.74 10.90
N GLY A 103 -10.88 33.06 10.80
CA GLY A 103 -11.57 33.95 11.72
C GLY A 103 -12.80 33.30 12.34
N ILE A 104 -13.14 33.72 13.54
CA ILE A 104 -14.40 33.38 14.19
C ILE A 104 -15.34 34.57 14.03
N ILE A 105 -16.56 34.29 13.56
CA ILE A 105 -17.65 35.26 13.51
C ILE A 105 -18.83 34.76 14.32
N GLU A 106 -19.59 35.68 14.90
CA GLU A 106 -20.80 35.38 15.64
C GLU A 106 -22.01 36.07 14.99
N SER A 107 -23.13 35.36 14.90
CA SER A 107 -24.38 35.87 14.33
C SER A 107 -25.53 35.86 15.34
N ASN A 108 -26.70 36.38 14.98
CA ASN A 108 -27.89 36.39 15.82
C ASN A 108 -27.67 37.02 17.22
N ILE A 109 -26.81 38.03 17.31
CA ILE A 109 -26.55 38.72 18.57
C ILE A 109 -27.64 39.78 18.76
N ASN A 110 -28.55 39.53 19.70
CA ASN A 110 -29.66 40.44 20.00
C ASN A 110 -29.17 41.58 20.91
N ARG A 111 -28.87 42.74 20.31
CA ARG A 111 -28.45 43.94 21.03
C ARG A 111 -28.77 45.18 20.21
N SER A 112 -29.61 46.05 20.77
CA SER A 112 -29.90 47.36 20.20
C SER A 112 -28.67 48.27 20.19
N SER A 113 -28.35 48.80 19.03
CA SER A 113 -27.30 49.78 18.81
C SER A 113 -27.89 51.17 18.53
N PRO A 114 -27.15 52.26 18.83
CA PRO A 114 -27.62 53.63 18.57
C PRO A 114 -28.00 53.92 17.12
N ASN A 115 -27.49 53.13 16.17
CA ASN A 115 -27.80 53.23 14.75
C ASN A 115 -29.09 52.48 14.33
N GLY A 116 -29.88 51.99 15.29
CA GLY A 116 -31.13 51.26 15.03
C GLY A 116 -30.95 49.77 14.71
N THR A 117 -29.72 49.25 14.64
CA THR A 117 -29.49 47.80 14.45
C THR A 117 -29.83 47.07 15.74
N THR A 118 -30.73 46.09 15.66
CA THR A 118 -31.17 45.27 16.82
C THR A 118 -30.57 43.87 16.82
N ILE A 119 -30.20 43.34 15.66
CA ILE A 119 -29.58 42.02 15.50
C ILE A 119 -28.28 42.19 14.73
N HIS A 120 -27.17 41.78 15.36
CA HIS A 120 -25.86 41.76 14.72
C HIS A 120 -25.54 40.38 14.18
N ASN A 121 -25.07 40.34 12.94
CA ASN A 121 -24.76 39.12 12.21
C ASN A 121 -23.34 39.16 11.67
N GLN A 122 -22.67 38.00 11.64
CA GLN A 122 -21.31 37.84 11.13
C GLN A 122 -20.30 38.81 11.76
N THR A 123 -20.51 39.16 13.02
CA THR A 123 -19.65 40.05 13.79
C THR A 123 -18.34 39.35 14.08
N PHE A 124 -17.23 39.99 13.72
CA PHE A 124 -15.89 39.48 13.98
C PHE A 124 -15.63 39.31 15.48
N ARG A 125 -15.00 38.19 15.86
CA ARG A 125 -14.65 37.88 17.25
C ARG A 125 -13.17 37.61 17.45
N ASP A 126 -12.56 36.82 16.57
CA ASP A 126 -11.19 36.34 16.76
C ASP A 126 -10.56 35.92 15.42
N MET A 127 -9.22 35.92 15.33
CA MET A 127 -8.44 35.31 14.25
C MET A 127 -7.37 34.37 14.80
N THR A 128 -7.32 33.17 14.24
CA THR A 128 -6.35 32.14 14.63
C THR A 128 -5.46 31.76 13.43
N PRO A 129 -4.14 31.51 13.63
CA PRO A 129 -3.40 31.67 14.88
C PRO A 129 -3.18 33.14 15.27
N ASN A 130 -3.42 34.07 14.34
CA ASN A 130 -3.39 35.52 14.54
C ASN A 130 -3.85 36.21 13.25
N THR A 131 -3.90 37.54 13.27
CA THR A 131 -4.34 38.33 12.10
C THR A 131 -3.46 38.24 10.86
N THR A 132 -2.20 37.80 10.93
CA THR A 132 -1.31 37.66 9.76
C THR A 132 -1.67 36.44 8.91
N GLY A 133 -2.19 35.38 9.54
CA GLY A 133 -2.51 34.11 8.90
C GLY A 133 -1.30 33.21 8.64
N ILE A 134 -1.56 32.03 8.09
CA ILE A 134 -0.58 30.98 7.80
C ILE A 134 -0.10 31.15 6.36
N ALA A 135 1.21 31.10 6.10
CA ALA A 135 1.73 31.17 4.74
C ALA A 135 1.31 29.95 3.91
N LEU A 136 0.88 30.16 2.67
CA LEU A 136 0.49 29.11 1.73
C LEU A 136 1.34 29.19 0.47
N THR A 137 1.88 28.06 0.05
CA THR A 137 2.46 27.84 -1.28
C THR A 137 1.69 26.69 -1.90
N ILE A 138 1.08 26.92 -3.06
CA ILE A 138 0.22 25.94 -3.73
C ILE A 138 0.20 26.24 -5.23
N ALA A 139 0.27 25.20 -6.07
CA ALA A 139 0.12 25.28 -7.51
C ALA A 139 -1.09 24.45 -7.98
N GLN A 140 -1.49 24.60 -9.24
CA GLN A 140 -2.62 23.85 -9.79
C GLN A 140 -2.42 22.33 -9.63
N GLY A 141 -3.44 21.63 -9.15
CA GLY A 141 -3.41 20.19 -8.90
C GLY A 141 -2.96 19.82 -7.48
N ASP A 142 -2.34 20.74 -6.75
CA ASP A 142 -1.92 20.50 -5.37
C ASP A 142 -3.12 20.47 -4.42
N THR A 143 -2.95 19.68 -3.36
CA THR A 143 -3.81 19.67 -2.18
C THR A 143 -2.96 19.95 -0.94
N VAL A 144 -3.40 20.89 -0.11
CA VAL A 144 -2.74 21.24 1.16
C VAL A 144 -3.72 21.04 2.29
N ASP A 145 -3.34 20.18 3.24
CA ASP A 145 -4.05 19.95 4.49
C ASP A 145 -3.34 20.66 5.64
N LEU A 146 -4.08 21.37 6.49
CA LEU A 146 -3.55 22.02 7.69
C LEU A 146 -4.53 21.91 8.86
N THR A 147 -3.98 21.84 10.07
CA THR A 147 -4.75 21.81 11.31
C THR A 147 -4.48 23.08 12.12
N GLN A 148 -5.55 23.77 12.53
CA GLN A 148 -5.45 24.99 13.35
C GLN A 148 -6.38 24.94 14.57
N THR A 149 -5.82 25.18 15.75
CA THR A 149 -6.60 25.36 16.98
C THR A 149 -7.42 26.64 16.94
N PHE A 150 -8.59 26.64 17.57
CA PHE A 150 -9.41 27.83 17.75
C PHE A 150 -10.18 27.78 19.08
N ASN A 151 -10.55 28.95 19.60
CA ASN A 151 -11.30 29.07 20.85
C ASN A 151 -12.59 29.84 20.61
N CYS A 152 -13.69 29.41 21.23
CA CYS A 152 -14.95 30.14 21.24
C CYS A 152 -15.32 30.45 22.70
N PRO A 153 -14.54 31.28 23.44
CA PRO A 153 -14.74 31.46 24.87
C PRO A 153 -16.06 32.18 25.20
N SER A 154 -16.49 32.09 26.46
CA SER A 154 -17.56 32.96 26.97
C SER A 154 -17.13 34.44 26.82
N PRO A 155 -18.02 35.39 26.46
CA PRO A 155 -19.48 35.30 26.40
C PRO A 155 -20.07 34.92 25.02
N LEU A 156 -19.27 34.41 24.08
CA LEU A 156 -19.81 34.03 22.75
C LEU A 156 -20.90 32.95 22.92
N VAL A 157 -21.84 32.91 22.00
CA VAL A 157 -22.79 31.80 21.88
C VAL A 157 -22.27 30.87 20.78
N SER A 158 -21.72 29.71 21.15
CA SER A 158 -21.07 28.80 20.19
C SER A 158 -22.00 28.34 19.07
N ALA A 159 -23.29 28.11 19.36
CA ALA A 159 -24.31 27.77 18.36
C ALA A 159 -24.50 28.88 17.30
N ASN A 160 -24.10 30.11 17.61
CA ASN A 160 -24.14 31.26 16.72
C ASN A 160 -22.78 31.56 16.05
N CYS A 161 -21.73 30.80 16.38
CA CYS A 161 -20.39 31.04 15.88
C CYS A 161 -20.09 30.17 14.64
N ASP A 162 -19.51 30.80 13.62
CA ASP A 162 -18.96 30.12 12.45
C ASP A 162 -17.44 30.37 12.40
N LEU A 163 -16.68 29.34 12.04
CA LEU A 163 -15.30 29.49 11.58
C LEU A 163 -15.34 29.87 10.10
N VAL A 164 -14.61 30.90 9.72
CA VAL A 164 -14.48 31.38 8.34
C VAL A 164 -13.02 31.26 7.93
N VAL A 165 -12.77 30.51 6.87
CA VAL A 165 -11.44 30.29 6.30
C VAL A 165 -11.40 30.93 4.93
N PHE A 166 -10.35 31.67 4.63
CA PHE A 166 -10.17 32.26 3.30
C PHE A 166 -8.69 32.37 2.94
N VAL A 167 -8.40 32.18 1.65
CA VAL A 167 -7.04 32.33 1.10
C VAL A 167 -6.92 33.72 0.51
N GLN A 168 -6.02 34.53 1.07
CA GLN A 168 -5.83 35.93 0.70
C GLN A 168 -4.38 36.18 0.26
N SER A 169 -4.21 36.94 -0.82
CA SER A 169 -2.92 37.44 -1.30
C SER A 169 -2.47 38.68 -0.51
N ASP A 170 -1.22 38.70 -0.06
CA ASP A 170 -0.56 39.87 0.55
C ASP A 170 0.45 40.54 -0.40
N GLN A 171 0.32 40.32 -1.71
CA GLN A 171 1.19 40.93 -2.72
C GLN A 171 1.22 42.47 -2.59
N SER A 172 2.41 43.06 -2.68
CA SER A 172 2.62 44.52 -2.60
C SER A 172 1.88 45.26 -3.73
N GLY A 173 1.39 46.48 -3.46
CA GLY A 173 0.66 47.28 -4.46
C GLY A 173 -0.88 47.11 -4.47
N ALA A 174 -1.45 46.68 -3.34
CA ALA A 174 -2.89 46.60 -3.05
C ALA A 174 -3.68 45.39 -3.60
N ASN A 175 -3.04 44.34 -4.14
CA ASN A 175 -3.81 43.17 -4.59
C ASN A 175 -4.09 42.16 -3.46
N ARG A 176 -4.92 42.60 -2.50
CA ARG A 176 -5.46 41.90 -1.33
C ARG A 176 -6.50 40.82 -1.68
N LYS A 177 -6.43 40.27 -2.90
CA LYS A 177 -7.46 39.39 -3.46
C LYS A 177 -7.63 38.17 -2.57
N ILE A 178 -8.87 37.88 -2.22
CA ILE A 178 -9.32 36.63 -1.64
C ILE A 178 -9.66 35.72 -2.82
N LEU A 179 -8.98 34.58 -2.90
CA LEU A 179 -9.13 33.63 -4.02
C LEU A 179 -10.32 32.70 -3.79
N GLN A 180 -10.58 32.36 -2.53
CA GLN A 180 -11.72 31.55 -2.11
C GLN A 180 -11.96 31.76 -0.61
N GLY A 181 -13.22 31.57 -0.18
CA GLY A 181 -13.57 31.51 1.23
C GLY A 181 -14.63 30.43 1.52
N ALA A 182 -14.49 29.76 2.65
CA ALA A 182 -15.44 28.79 3.17
C ALA A 182 -15.81 29.14 4.61
N LYS A 183 -16.94 28.62 5.09
CA LYS A 183 -17.32 28.73 6.49
C LYS A 183 -17.95 27.44 7.01
N LYS A 184 -17.79 27.17 8.31
CA LYS A 184 -18.37 26.02 9.00
C LYS A 184 -18.86 26.43 10.38
N ARG A 185 -20.07 26.01 10.74
CA ARG A 185 -20.64 26.22 12.07
C ARG A 185 -19.81 25.47 13.10
N VAL A 186 -19.30 26.14 14.14
CA VAL A 186 -18.39 25.51 15.10
C VAL A 186 -19.05 24.33 15.80
N THR A 187 -20.34 24.40 16.12
CA THR A 187 -21.07 23.30 16.77
C THR A 187 -21.42 22.13 15.83
N THR A 188 -21.13 22.24 14.53
CA THR A 188 -21.27 21.13 13.56
C THR A 188 -19.93 20.44 13.28
N MET A 189 -18.86 20.86 13.94
CA MET A 189 -17.56 20.21 13.92
C MET A 189 -17.58 19.08 14.95
N THR A 190 -17.64 17.84 14.46
CA THR A 190 -17.82 16.63 15.28
C THR A 190 -16.66 15.67 15.07
N TYR A 191 -16.34 14.91 16.12
CA TYR A 191 -15.45 13.76 16.07
C TYR A 191 -15.95 12.72 15.06
N ALA A 192 -15.07 12.15 14.24
CA ALA A 192 -15.41 11.10 13.30
C ALA A 192 -14.21 10.16 13.08
N LEU A 193 -14.47 8.85 13.14
CA LEU A 193 -13.54 7.84 12.61
C LEU A 193 -13.61 7.85 11.08
N ASP A 194 -12.51 7.54 10.40
CA ASP A 194 -12.48 7.41 8.94
C ASP A 194 -13.33 6.22 8.43
N PRO A 195 -13.83 6.24 7.18
CA PRO A 195 -14.46 5.08 6.55
C PRO A 195 -13.52 3.88 6.52
N PHE A 196 -14.09 2.68 6.63
CA PHE A 196 -13.36 1.44 6.44
C PHE A 196 -14.28 0.37 5.85
N VAL A 197 -13.65 -0.59 5.16
CA VAL A 197 -14.34 -1.64 4.40
C VAL A 197 -13.95 -3.03 4.89
N LEU A 198 -14.86 -3.97 4.70
CA LEU A 198 -14.67 -5.38 4.98
C LEU A 198 -13.81 -6.03 3.88
N ILE A 199 -13.09 -7.12 4.21
CA ILE A 199 -12.15 -7.80 3.31
C ILE A 199 -12.56 -9.24 3.07
N SER A 200 -12.71 -10.03 4.14
CA SER A 200 -12.93 -11.48 4.04
C SER A 200 -13.89 -11.97 5.12
N PRO A 201 -14.80 -12.92 4.84
CA PRO A 201 -15.16 -13.42 3.50
C PRO A 201 -15.66 -12.26 2.60
N PRO A 202 -15.32 -12.25 1.30
CA PRO A 202 -15.82 -11.23 0.37
C PRO A 202 -17.36 -11.20 0.31
N ASP A 203 -17.92 -10.09 -0.17
CA ASP A 203 -19.38 -9.96 -0.29
C ASP A 203 -19.95 -10.97 -1.30
N GLY A 204 -20.92 -11.77 -0.86
CA GLY A 204 -21.53 -12.87 -1.60
C GLY A 204 -20.75 -14.17 -1.61
N ASP A 205 -19.70 -14.31 -0.79
CA ASP A 205 -18.83 -15.49 -0.80
C ASP A 205 -19.54 -16.77 -0.32
N THR A 206 -19.06 -17.92 -0.78
CA THR A 206 -19.52 -19.25 -0.37
C THR A 206 -18.34 -20.04 0.19
N ILE A 207 -18.41 -20.41 1.47
CA ILE A 207 -17.30 -21.01 2.21
C ILE A 207 -17.68 -22.38 2.79
N GLY A 208 -16.73 -23.31 2.73
CA GLY A 208 -16.81 -24.65 3.31
C GLY A 208 -16.40 -24.76 4.79
N ASN A 209 -16.04 -23.63 5.40
CA ASN A 209 -15.60 -23.55 6.80
C ASN A 209 -16.67 -22.87 7.66
N CYS A 210 -17.18 -23.58 8.67
CA CYS A 210 -18.19 -23.04 9.58
C CYS A 210 -17.67 -22.03 10.61
N SER A 211 -16.36 -21.84 10.74
CA SER A 211 -15.77 -20.80 11.59
C SER A 211 -14.87 -19.89 10.74
N PRO A 212 -15.48 -19.01 9.91
CA PRO A 212 -14.71 -18.12 9.03
C PRO A 212 -13.88 -17.11 9.83
N ASN A 213 -12.69 -16.80 9.33
CA ASN A 213 -11.94 -15.66 9.82
C ASN A 213 -12.45 -14.39 9.12
N LEU A 214 -13.11 -13.53 9.88
CA LEU A 214 -13.60 -12.23 9.42
C LEU A 214 -12.46 -11.22 9.47
N VAL A 215 -12.22 -10.49 8.38
CA VAL A 215 -11.10 -9.54 8.24
C VAL A 215 -11.60 -8.23 7.64
N TRP A 216 -11.17 -7.10 8.20
CA TRP A 216 -11.54 -5.76 7.73
C TRP A 216 -10.33 -4.81 7.69
N HIS A 217 -10.47 -3.65 7.08
CA HIS A 217 -9.44 -2.61 7.13
C HIS A 217 -9.45 -1.88 8.48
N HIS A 218 -8.27 -1.48 8.94
CA HIS A 218 -8.17 -0.55 10.07
C HIS A 218 -8.78 0.81 9.71
N THR A 219 -9.33 1.50 10.71
CA THR A 219 -9.69 2.92 10.65
C THR A 219 -8.90 3.70 11.70
N ILE A 220 -8.87 5.02 11.53
CA ILE A 220 -8.22 5.97 12.43
C ILE A 220 -9.17 7.09 12.81
N ASP A 221 -8.85 7.73 13.93
CA ASP A 221 -9.34 9.05 14.26
C ASP A 221 -8.21 10.04 13.94
N SER A 222 -8.25 10.72 12.81
CA SER A 222 -7.18 11.64 12.41
C SER A 222 -7.01 12.83 13.36
N ASP A 223 -8.04 13.10 14.16
CA ASP A 223 -8.10 14.25 15.07
C ASP A 223 -7.80 13.86 16.53
N SER A 224 -7.43 12.61 16.80
CA SER A 224 -7.12 12.14 18.15
C SER A 224 -6.06 11.04 18.18
N ALA A 225 -5.47 10.83 19.36
CA ALA A 225 -4.51 9.74 19.61
C ALA A 225 -5.18 8.54 20.29
N TYR A 226 -6.51 8.48 20.37
CA TYR A 226 -7.22 7.38 20.99
C TYR A 226 -7.14 6.14 20.10
N ALA A 227 -6.71 5.01 20.67
CA ALA A 227 -6.66 3.75 19.94
C ALA A 227 -8.07 3.33 19.52
N VAL A 228 -8.23 2.97 18.25
CA VAL A 228 -9.47 2.42 17.72
C VAL A 228 -9.56 0.95 18.07
N GLN A 229 -10.73 0.55 18.54
CA GLN A 229 -11.15 -0.82 18.80
C GLN A 229 -12.37 -1.16 17.94
N TYR A 230 -12.70 -2.44 17.87
CA TYR A 230 -13.74 -2.96 16.98
C TYR A 230 -14.69 -3.92 17.71
N GLN A 231 -15.91 -4.02 17.20
CA GLN A 231 -16.86 -5.07 17.52
C GLN A 231 -17.38 -5.67 16.22
N ALA A 232 -17.17 -6.97 16.01
CA ALA A 232 -17.70 -7.70 14.87
C ALA A 232 -19.04 -8.35 15.23
N LEU A 233 -19.99 -8.31 14.30
CA LEU A 233 -21.33 -8.87 14.48
C LEU A 233 -21.68 -9.74 13.28
N VAL A 234 -22.26 -10.92 13.55
CA VAL A 234 -22.81 -11.83 12.54
C VAL A 234 -24.29 -12.06 12.83
N SER A 235 -25.12 -12.05 11.80
CA SER A 235 -26.55 -12.27 11.87
C SER A 235 -27.04 -13.10 10.67
N MET A 236 -28.23 -13.70 10.78
CA MET A 236 -28.95 -14.27 9.63
C MET A 236 -29.97 -13.28 9.05
N ASP A 237 -30.06 -12.08 9.63
CA ASP A 237 -30.99 -11.02 9.25
C ASP A 237 -30.19 -9.80 8.78
N SER A 238 -30.46 -9.37 7.54
CA SER A 238 -29.86 -8.18 6.93
C SER A 238 -30.04 -6.89 7.72
N THR A 239 -31.07 -6.82 8.58
CA THR A 239 -31.34 -5.65 9.42
C THR A 239 -30.56 -5.68 10.74
N PHE A 240 -29.87 -6.78 11.05
CA PHE A 240 -29.20 -7.01 12.32
C PHE A 240 -30.11 -6.87 13.56
N ALA A 241 -31.43 -7.04 13.39
CA ALA A 241 -32.38 -6.98 14.50
C ALA A 241 -32.16 -8.13 15.51
N ASN A 242 -31.66 -9.28 15.03
CA ASN A 242 -31.28 -10.42 15.85
C ASN A 242 -29.83 -10.79 15.56
N ILE A 243 -28.91 -10.41 16.45
CA ILE A 243 -27.50 -10.79 16.34
C ILE A 243 -27.36 -12.27 16.70
N LEU A 244 -26.75 -13.06 15.81
CA LEU A 244 -26.47 -14.47 16.07
C LEU A 244 -25.25 -14.60 16.99
N VAL A 245 -24.18 -13.87 16.68
CA VAL A 245 -22.96 -13.82 17.48
C VAL A 245 -22.28 -12.46 17.31
N SER A 246 -21.73 -11.95 18.40
CA SER A 246 -20.91 -10.74 18.43
C SER A 246 -19.60 -11.01 19.15
N SER A 247 -18.54 -10.32 18.74
CA SER A 247 -17.30 -10.30 19.48
C SER A 247 -17.40 -9.43 20.74
N ASP A 248 -16.49 -9.65 21.68
CA ASP A 248 -16.07 -8.62 22.63
C ASP A 248 -15.34 -7.48 21.87
N THR A 249 -14.89 -6.46 22.61
CA THR A 249 -14.09 -5.38 22.03
C THR A 249 -12.70 -5.89 21.60
N LEU A 250 -12.37 -5.67 20.32
CA LEU A 250 -11.14 -6.15 19.68
C LEU A 250 -10.20 -4.99 19.38
N SER A 251 -8.89 -5.19 19.55
CA SER A 251 -7.87 -4.22 19.09
C SER A 251 -7.33 -4.53 17.70
N ASP A 252 -7.54 -5.76 17.23
CA ASP A 252 -7.08 -6.23 15.92
C ASP A 252 -8.19 -6.07 14.86
N THR A 253 -7.84 -6.31 13.61
CA THR A 253 -8.70 -6.20 12.43
C THR A 253 -9.16 -7.55 11.88
N THR A 254 -9.09 -8.57 12.73
CA THR A 254 -9.46 -9.94 12.41
C THR A 254 -10.23 -10.57 13.58
N TRP A 255 -11.20 -11.42 13.27
CA TRP A 255 -11.96 -12.17 14.27
C TRP A 255 -12.56 -13.45 13.71
N THR A 256 -12.42 -14.55 14.45
CA THR A 256 -13.09 -15.82 14.13
C THR A 256 -14.20 -16.05 15.15
N PRO A 257 -15.47 -16.27 14.72
CA PRO A 257 -16.56 -16.60 15.63
C PRO A 257 -16.21 -17.86 16.46
N PRO A 258 -16.44 -17.85 17.78
CA PRO A 258 -16.09 -18.97 18.65
C PRO A 258 -17.06 -20.17 18.53
N LEU A 259 -17.91 -20.18 17.51
CA LEU A 259 -18.89 -21.21 17.23
C LEU A 259 -18.86 -21.60 15.76
N CYS A 260 -19.21 -22.86 15.50
CA CYS A 260 -19.42 -23.37 14.16
C CYS A 260 -20.79 -22.90 13.67
N LEU A 261 -20.79 -22.06 12.65
CA LEU A 261 -21.99 -21.56 11.98
C LEU A 261 -22.68 -22.71 11.24
N PRO A 262 -24.01 -22.88 11.38
CA PRO A 262 -24.74 -23.89 10.63
C PRO A 262 -24.53 -23.82 9.11
N ASN A 263 -24.32 -24.99 8.51
CA ASN A 263 -24.18 -25.12 7.05
C ASN A 263 -25.52 -24.84 6.33
N ASN A 264 -25.42 -24.58 5.03
CA ASN A 264 -26.50 -24.26 4.11
C ASN A 264 -27.32 -23.03 4.55
N MET A 265 -26.64 -22.06 5.15
CA MET A 265 -27.22 -20.81 5.65
C MET A 265 -26.44 -19.61 5.15
N THR A 266 -27.15 -18.50 4.93
CA THR A 266 -26.57 -17.20 4.57
C THR A 266 -26.49 -16.31 5.80
N TYR A 267 -25.34 -15.65 5.96
CA TYR A 267 -25.02 -14.77 7.06
C TYR A 267 -24.68 -13.37 6.55
N TYR A 268 -25.07 -12.38 7.34
CA TYR A 268 -24.71 -10.98 7.20
C TYR A 268 -23.73 -10.66 8.31
N TRP A 269 -22.66 -9.93 7.98
CA TRP A 269 -21.72 -9.49 9.00
C TRP A 269 -21.31 -8.04 8.80
N LYS A 270 -21.04 -7.39 9.92
CA LYS A 270 -20.56 -6.01 9.96
C LYS A 270 -19.62 -5.80 11.11
N VAL A 271 -18.86 -4.71 11.04
CA VAL A 271 -17.92 -4.31 12.07
C VAL A 271 -18.24 -2.87 12.49
N ILE A 272 -18.20 -2.63 13.79
CA ILE A 272 -18.37 -1.32 14.41
C ILE A 272 -17.03 -0.90 15.02
N ALA A 273 -16.49 0.22 14.58
CA ALA A 273 -15.30 0.84 15.16
C ALA A 273 -15.69 1.83 16.27
N LEU A 274 -14.89 1.85 17.33
CA LEU A 274 -15.08 2.69 18.52
C LEU A 274 -13.73 3.07 19.13
N ASN A 275 -13.61 4.27 19.67
CA ASN A 275 -12.41 4.71 20.40
C ASN A 275 -12.73 5.48 21.70
N GLY A 276 -14.02 5.60 22.03
CA GLY A 276 -14.52 6.36 23.20
C GLY A 276 -14.47 7.89 23.04
N HIS A 277 -14.06 8.40 21.88
CA HIS A 277 -13.91 9.83 21.60
C HIS A 277 -14.82 10.29 20.45
N ALA A 278 -14.81 9.58 19.33
CA ALA A 278 -15.76 9.76 18.24
C ALA A 278 -17.02 8.90 18.44
N PRO A 279 -18.18 9.29 17.86
CA PRO A 279 -19.32 8.39 17.70
C PRO A 279 -18.87 7.10 17.03
N ASN A 280 -19.42 5.97 17.48
CA ASN A 280 -19.14 4.67 16.88
C ASN A 280 -19.47 4.71 15.39
N ARG A 281 -18.62 4.10 14.57
CA ARG A 281 -18.76 4.07 13.11
C ARG A 281 -18.90 2.63 12.63
N GLU A 282 -19.96 2.35 11.89
CA GLU A 282 -20.08 1.07 11.17
C GLU A 282 -19.20 1.09 9.92
N CYS A 283 -18.77 -0.10 9.47
CA CYS A 283 -18.17 -0.27 8.15
C CYS A 283 -19.13 0.23 7.05
N ASP A 284 -18.59 0.64 5.90
CA ASP A 284 -19.38 1.32 4.86
C ASP A 284 -20.57 0.49 4.36
N THR A 285 -20.37 -0.83 4.19
CA THR A 285 -21.43 -1.78 3.81
C THR A 285 -21.22 -3.11 4.53
N PRO A 286 -22.24 -3.68 5.19
CA PRO A 286 -22.22 -5.06 5.65
C PRO A 286 -21.99 -6.02 4.48
N PHE A 287 -21.26 -7.10 4.70
CA PHE A 287 -21.03 -8.15 3.71
C PHE A 287 -21.90 -9.37 4.00
N ILE A 288 -22.14 -10.16 2.96
CA ILE A 288 -22.91 -11.40 3.01
C ILE A 288 -22.00 -12.57 2.68
N PHE A 289 -22.17 -13.72 3.34
CA PHE A 289 -21.55 -14.98 2.93
C PHE A 289 -22.46 -16.17 3.24
N THR A 290 -22.27 -17.28 2.53
CA THR A 290 -22.98 -18.53 2.77
C THR A 290 -22.01 -19.58 3.28
N VAL A 291 -22.35 -20.21 4.40
CA VAL A 291 -21.63 -21.40 4.88
C VAL A 291 -22.32 -22.61 4.29
N ILE A 292 -21.55 -23.50 3.68
CA ILE A 292 -22.04 -24.76 3.11
C ILE A 292 -21.27 -25.93 3.70
N GLU A 293 -21.84 -27.13 3.55
CA GLU A 293 -21.09 -28.37 3.74
C GLU A 293 -20.22 -28.58 2.50
N ASP A 294 -18.90 -28.54 2.67
CA ASP A 294 -17.96 -28.62 1.55
C ASP A 294 -17.85 -30.07 1.03
N SER A 295 -18.03 -30.28 -0.27
CA SER A 295 -17.75 -31.58 -0.87
C SER A 295 -16.24 -31.74 -1.02
N PRO A 296 -15.72 -32.98 -0.91
CA PRO A 296 -14.30 -33.18 -1.12
C PRO A 296 -13.93 -32.88 -2.57
N LEU A 297 -12.77 -32.25 -2.78
CA LEU A 297 -12.17 -32.03 -4.11
C LEU A 297 -12.27 -33.29 -4.99
N THR A 298 -12.39 -33.16 -6.31
CA THR A 298 -12.45 -34.35 -7.18
C THR A 298 -11.13 -35.15 -7.15
N PRO A 299 -11.16 -36.49 -7.22
CA PRO A 299 -9.94 -37.27 -7.38
C PRO A 299 -9.21 -36.92 -8.68
N PHE A 300 -7.87 -36.92 -8.64
CA PHE A 300 -7.02 -36.63 -9.78
C PHE A 300 -5.80 -37.56 -9.80
N SER A 301 -5.32 -37.89 -10.99
CA SER A 301 -4.18 -38.82 -11.20
C SER A 301 -2.89 -38.12 -11.63
N LEU A 302 -1.77 -38.77 -11.32
CA LEU A 302 -0.44 -38.39 -11.83
C LEU A 302 -0.31 -38.84 -13.29
N ILE A 303 0.39 -38.05 -14.12
CA ILE A 303 0.51 -38.28 -15.58
C ILE A 303 1.95 -38.61 -15.98
N SER A 304 2.91 -37.73 -15.65
CA SER A 304 4.30 -37.85 -16.13
C SER A 304 5.29 -37.40 -15.05
N PRO A 305 6.48 -38.02 -14.93
CA PRO A 305 6.87 -39.28 -15.59
C PRO A 305 5.93 -40.43 -15.18
N PRO A 306 5.63 -41.39 -16.07
CA PRO A 306 4.89 -42.59 -15.70
C PRO A 306 5.52 -43.31 -14.51
N ASN A 307 4.72 -44.07 -13.76
CA ASN A 307 5.22 -44.77 -12.58
C ASN A 307 6.36 -45.74 -12.92
N LEU A 308 7.47 -45.59 -12.20
CA LEU A 308 8.73 -46.32 -12.33
C LEU A 308 9.46 -46.09 -13.66
N ASP A 309 9.20 -44.97 -14.34
CA ASP A 309 9.89 -44.61 -15.57
C ASP A 309 11.36 -44.21 -15.32
N SER A 310 12.19 -44.24 -16.37
CA SER A 310 13.57 -43.75 -16.35
C SER A 310 13.68 -42.43 -17.09
N VAL A 311 14.18 -41.39 -16.43
CA VAL A 311 14.33 -40.05 -17.00
C VAL A 311 15.81 -39.73 -17.24
N GLU A 312 16.13 -39.18 -18.41
CA GLU A 312 17.50 -38.83 -18.82
C GLU A 312 17.87 -37.38 -18.48
N ILE A 313 17.13 -36.74 -17.56
CA ILE A 313 17.36 -35.37 -17.08
C ILE A 313 17.21 -35.33 -15.57
N CYS A 314 18.09 -34.63 -14.86
CA CYS A 314 18.04 -34.56 -13.40
C CYS A 314 16.97 -33.61 -12.83
N SER A 315 16.32 -32.80 -13.66
CA SER A 315 15.16 -31.97 -13.26
C SER A 315 13.99 -32.27 -14.20
N PRO A 316 13.31 -33.42 -14.03
CA PRO A 316 12.21 -33.79 -14.91
C PRO A 316 10.96 -32.94 -14.64
N LEU A 317 10.16 -32.72 -15.69
CA LEU A 317 8.84 -32.09 -15.57
C LEU A 317 7.83 -33.09 -15.03
N LEU A 318 7.29 -32.80 -13.85
CA LEU A 318 6.19 -33.54 -13.23
C LEU A 318 4.85 -32.95 -13.69
N VAL A 319 3.90 -33.82 -14.08
CA VAL A 319 2.59 -33.43 -14.64
C VAL A 319 1.49 -34.27 -14.00
N TRP A 320 0.40 -33.65 -13.57
CA TRP A 320 -0.77 -34.31 -12.99
C TRP A 320 -2.08 -33.78 -13.58
N GLN A 321 -3.19 -34.45 -13.30
CA GLN A 321 -4.52 -33.99 -13.69
C GLN A 321 -5.02 -32.88 -12.76
N ARG A 322 -5.84 -31.97 -13.31
CA ARG A 322 -6.52 -30.94 -12.52
C ARG A 322 -7.59 -31.56 -11.62
N SER A 323 -7.62 -31.14 -10.36
CA SER A 323 -8.73 -31.32 -9.43
C SER A 323 -9.70 -30.13 -9.48
N ILE A 324 -10.95 -30.37 -9.13
CA ILE A 324 -12.06 -29.41 -9.16
C ILE A 324 -12.69 -29.36 -7.76
N ASP A 325 -12.97 -28.15 -7.30
CA ASP A 325 -13.86 -27.85 -6.20
C ASP A 325 -15.26 -27.64 -6.79
N ALA A 326 -16.25 -28.41 -6.33
CA ALA A 326 -17.61 -28.40 -6.89
C ALA A 326 -18.50 -27.35 -6.22
N ASP A 327 -18.08 -26.85 -5.07
CA ASP A 327 -18.91 -26.09 -4.15
C ASP A 327 -18.49 -24.63 -4.08
N SER A 328 -17.19 -24.37 -4.30
CA SER A 328 -16.64 -23.03 -4.29
C SER A 328 -16.14 -22.60 -5.67
N GLY A 329 -16.20 -21.29 -5.93
CA GLY A 329 -15.59 -20.68 -7.10
C GLY A 329 -14.06 -20.53 -6.99
N TYR A 330 -13.45 -21.03 -5.91
CA TYR A 330 -12.02 -20.87 -5.66
C TYR A 330 -11.18 -21.81 -6.53
N ALA A 331 -10.07 -21.28 -7.03
CA ALA A 331 -9.13 -22.07 -7.81
C ALA A 331 -8.39 -23.07 -6.92
N VAL A 332 -8.41 -24.35 -7.30
CA VAL A 332 -7.61 -25.40 -6.65
C VAL A 332 -6.13 -25.14 -6.87
N GLN A 333 -5.38 -25.11 -5.77
CA GLN A 333 -3.93 -25.01 -5.69
C GLN A 333 -3.33 -26.37 -5.35
N TYR A 334 -2.02 -26.51 -5.56
CA TYR A 334 -1.29 -27.76 -5.38
C TYR A 334 0.02 -27.55 -4.65
N GLN A 335 0.47 -28.60 -3.98
CA GLN A 335 1.83 -28.73 -3.48
C GLN A 335 2.38 -30.12 -3.85
N VAL A 336 3.60 -30.16 -4.38
CA VAL A 336 4.26 -31.41 -4.75
C VAL A 336 5.17 -31.85 -3.62
N LEU A 337 5.08 -33.14 -3.25
CA LEU A 337 5.96 -33.79 -2.30
C LEU A 337 6.86 -34.75 -3.08
N LEU A 338 8.18 -34.66 -2.87
CA LEU A 338 9.18 -35.50 -3.54
C LEU A 338 10.20 -36.06 -2.53
N ASN A 339 10.42 -37.37 -2.54
CA ASN A 339 11.33 -38.08 -1.63
C ASN A 339 12.02 -39.27 -2.33
N GLN A 340 13.07 -39.84 -1.73
CA GLN A 340 13.71 -41.09 -2.18
C GLN A 340 13.00 -42.35 -1.65
N THR A 341 12.07 -42.19 -0.71
CA THR A 341 11.27 -43.27 -0.16
C THR A 341 9.76 -43.04 -0.41
N PRO A 342 8.97 -44.10 -0.65
CA PRO A 342 7.54 -43.97 -0.98
C PRO A 342 6.65 -43.69 0.23
N ASP A 343 7.20 -43.78 1.44
CA ASP A 343 6.52 -43.47 2.71
C ASP A 343 6.53 -41.96 3.04
N PHE A 344 7.31 -41.16 2.31
CA PHE A 344 7.48 -39.72 2.53
C PHE A 344 7.91 -39.37 3.98
N GLU A 345 8.70 -40.21 4.63
CA GLU A 345 9.33 -39.84 5.90
C GLU A 345 10.33 -38.70 5.72
N SER A 346 10.36 -37.74 6.65
CA SER A 346 11.24 -36.56 6.57
C SER A 346 12.73 -36.94 6.59
N PRO A 347 13.61 -36.28 5.80
CA PRO A 347 13.35 -35.09 4.99
C PRO A 347 12.87 -35.41 3.57
N PHE A 348 11.90 -34.62 3.09
CA PHE A 348 11.45 -34.61 1.71
C PHE A 348 11.29 -33.17 1.22
N LEU A 349 11.28 -32.99 -0.10
CA LEU A 349 11.18 -31.68 -0.72
C LEU A 349 9.70 -31.33 -0.97
N PHE A 350 9.36 -30.08 -0.64
CA PHE A 350 8.10 -29.46 -1.00
C PHE A 350 8.31 -28.45 -2.12
N SER A 351 7.37 -28.39 -3.06
CA SER A 351 7.23 -27.19 -3.89
C SER A 351 6.66 -26.02 -3.07
N ASP A 352 6.82 -24.80 -3.58
CA ASP A 352 5.92 -23.70 -3.24
C ASP A 352 4.48 -24.04 -3.65
N THR A 353 3.51 -23.23 -3.22
CA THR A 353 2.12 -23.33 -3.66
C THR A 353 1.99 -23.07 -5.16
N LEU A 354 1.37 -24.00 -5.88
CA LEU A 354 1.24 -23.98 -7.33
C LEU A 354 -0.23 -23.80 -7.74
N SER A 355 -0.49 -23.01 -8.78
CA SER A 355 -1.81 -22.89 -9.41
C SER A 355 -1.94 -23.71 -10.70
N ASP A 356 -0.81 -24.16 -11.25
CA ASP A 356 -0.74 -25.00 -12.43
C ASP A 356 -0.64 -26.49 -12.06
N THR A 357 -0.74 -27.35 -13.07
CA THR A 357 -0.70 -28.81 -12.97
C THR A 357 0.66 -29.40 -13.37
N THR A 358 1.70 -28.57 -13.33
CA THR A 358 3.06 -28.95 -13.69
C THR A 358 4.08 -28.37 -12.71
N TRP A 359 5.21 -29.07 -12.53
CA TRP A 359 6.31 -28.61 -11.69
C TRP A 359 7.63 -29.28 -12.06
N THR A 360 8.73 -28.52 -11.98
CA THR A 360 10.11 -29.03 -12.15
C THR A 360 10.91 -28.83 -10.87
N PRO A 361 11.65 -29.84 -10.37
CA PRO A 361 12.55 -29.67 -9.24
C PRO A 361 13.55 -28.52 -9.49
N PRO A 362 13.65 -27.52 -8.58
CA PRO A 362 14.53 -26.37 -8.80
C PRO A 362 16.02 -26.73 -8.71
N LEU A 363 16.33 -27.88 -8.12
CA LEU A 363 17.67 -28.43 -8.03
C LEU A 363 17.76 -29.74 -8.80
N CYS A 364 18.91 -29.96 -9.43
CA CYS A 364 19.26 -31.20 -10.11
C CYS A 364 19.25 -32.36 -9.11
N LEU A 365 18.42 -33.36 -9.35
CA LEU A 365 18.31 -34.55 -8.53
C LEU A 365 19.54 -35.46 -8.75
N PRO A 366 20.18 -35.96 -7.69
CA PRO A 366 21.30 -36.90 -7.80
C PRO A 366 21.00 -38.08 -8.73
N ASN A 367 21.90 -38.28 -9.69
CA ASN A 367 21.79 -39.35 -10.68
C ASN A 367 21.83 -40.74 -10.03
N TYR A 368 21.30 -41.74 -10.73
CA TYR A 368 21.25 -43.13 -10.30
C TYR A 368 20.43 -43.38 -9.03
N ASN A 369 19.47 -42.51 -8.74
CA ASN A 369 18.54 -42.65 -7.62
C ASN A 369 17.09 -42.74 -8.12
N THR A 370 16.26 -43.46 -7.36
CA THR A 370 14.81 -43.48 -7.53
C THR A 370 14.18 -42.42 -6.63
N TYR A 371 13.27 -41.64 -7.19
CA TYR A 371 12.49 -40.63 -6.48
C TYR A 371 11.01 -40.96 -6.59
N TYR A 372 10.27 -40.77 -5.51
CA TYR A 372 8.83 -40.91 -5.40
C TYR A 372 8.22 -39.53 -5.23
N TRP A 373 7.08 -39.32 -5.87
CA TRP A 373 6.36 -38.07 -5.79
C TRP A 373 4.84 -38.27 -5.71
N LYS A 374 4.20 -37.34 -5.02
CA LYS A 374 2.75 -37.21 -4.92
C LYS A 374 2.38 -35.73 -4.89
N VAL A 375 1.12 -35.43 -5.14
CA VAL A 375 0.62 -34.05 -5.16
C VAL A 375 -0.54 -33.92 -4.19
N GLU A 376 -0.56 -32.84 -3.42
CA GLU A 376 -1.67 -32.49 -2.53
C GLU A 376 -2.39 -31.27 -3.09
N ALA A 377 -3.69 -31.40 -3.36
CA ALA A 377 -4.56 -30.34 -3.85
C ALA A 377 -5.33 -29.68 -2.69
N PHE A 378 -5.51 -28.37 -2.71
CA PHE A 378 -6.23 -27.61 -1.67
C PHE A 378 -6.77 -26.27 -2.22
N THR A 379 -7.77 -25.70 -1.54
CA THR A 379 -8.36 -24.38 -1.90
C THR A 379 -8.28 -23.36 -0.76
N GLY A 380 -7.74 -23.76 0.39
CA GLY A 380 -7.79 -22.97 1.64
C GLY A 380 -9.15 -22.99 2.34
N HIS A 381 -10.19 -23.55 1.70
CA HIS A 381 -11.56 -23.59 2.19
C HIS A 381 -12.09 -25.02 2.33
N ALA A 382 -11.62 -25.93 1.46
CA ALA A 382 -11.89 -27.36 1.51
C ALA A 382 -10.77 -28.15 2.19
N GLN A 383 -11.10 -29.36 2.66
CA GLN A 383 -10.06 -30.31 3.07
C GLN A 383 -9.16 -30.67 1.90
N GLY A 384 -7.86 -30.68 2.14
CA GLY A 384 -6.86 -31.06 1.14
C GLY A 384 -7.04 -32.51 0.67
N ARG A 385 -6.75 -32.76 -0.61
CA ARG A 385 -6.85 -34.08 -1.23
C ARG A 385 -5.52 -34.49 -1.87
N PRO A 386 -4.94 -35.64 -1.50
CA PRO A 386 -3.78 -36.18 -2.21
C PRO A 386 -4.18 -36.77 -3.57
N SER A 387 -3.19 -36.86 -4.47
CA SER A 387 -3.28 -37.62 -5.71
C SER A 387 -3.65 -39.07 -5.43
N THR A 388 -4.36 -39.72 -6.37
CA THR A 388 -4.81 -41.11 -6.18
C THR A 388 -3.66 -42.13 -6.19
N GLN A 389 -2.47 -41.72 -6.61
CA GLN A 389 -1.28 -42.55 -6.71
C GLN A 389 -0.06 -41.82 -6.14
N ILE A 390 0.96 -42.62 -5.82
CA ILE A 390 2.36 -42.19 -5.67
C ILE A 390 3.10 -42.77 -6.88
N PHE A 391 3.81 -41.92 -7.63
CA PHE A 391 4.64 -42.37 -8.75
C PHE A 391 6.11 -42.32 -8.38
N GLY A 392 6.89 -43.31 -8.83
CA GLY A 392 8.35 -43.31 -8.79
C GLY A 392 8.95 -42.97 -10.16
N PHE A 393 10.17 -42.45 -10.20
CA PHE A 393 10.99 -42.39 -11.41
C PHE A 393 12.48 -42.55 -11.06
N TYR A 394 13.25 -43.15 -11.96
CA TYR A 394 14.69 -43.33 -11.84
C TYR A 394 15.42 -42.27 -12.65
N VAL A 395 16.30 -41.49 -12.01
CA VAL A 395 17.15 -40.53 -12.72
C VAL A 395 18.34 -41.28 -13.29
N ASN A 396 18.46 -41.27 -14.61
CA ASN A 396 19.58 -41.83 -15.37
C ASN A 396 20.03 -40.82 -16.42
N GLU A 397 20.44 -39.65 -15.96
CA GLU A 397 21.01 -38.64 -16.85
C GLU A 397 22.33 -39.19 -17.41
N PRO A 398 22.46 -39.39 -18.73
CA PRO A 398 23.69 -39.89 -19.31
C PRO A 398 24.82 -38.90 -19.01
N PRO A 399 26.04 -39.37 -18.66
CA PRO A 399 27.16 -38.47 -18.45
C PRO A 399 27.38 -37.65 -19.71
N VAL A 400 27.16 -36.33 -19.64
CA VAL A 400 27.52 -35.43 -20.72
C VAL A 400 29.04 -35.43 -20.77
N GLY A 401 29.62 -36.17 -21.71
CA GLY A 401 31.07 -36.20 -21.85
C GLY A 401 31.63 -34.81 -22.15
N CYS A 402 32.86 -34.56 -21.70
CA CYS A 402 33.53 -33.27 -21.82
C CYS A 402 33.84 -32.88 -23.26
N THR A 403 33.23 -31.81 -23.78
CA THR A 403 33.56 -31.28 -25.10
C THR A 403 34.60 -30.17 -24.97
N TYR A 404 35.86 -30.45 -25.30
CA TYR A 404 36.96 -29.47 -25.26
C TYR A 404 38.06 -29.84 -26.26
N VAL A 405 38.90 -28.87 -26.61
CA VAL A 405 40.13 -29.09 -27.38
C VAL A 405 41.32 -29.17 -26.41
N VAL A 406 42.12 -30.24 -26.51
CA VAL A 406 43.28 -30.43 -25.62
C VAL A 406 44.30 -29.31 -25.84
N GLY A 407 44.63 -28.58 -24.79
CA GLY A 407 45.56 -27.46 -24.80
C GLY A 407 44.93 -26.08 -25.08
N ASP A 408 43.65 -26.01 -25.43
CA ASP A 408 42.93 -24.74 -25.68
C ASP A 408 42.49 -24.09 -24.36
N ALA A 409 43.47 -23.60 -23.60
CA ALA A 409 43.24 -22.99 -22.29
C ALA A 409 42.45 -21.66 -22.39
N ASN A 410 42.50 -20.98 -23.54
CA ASN A 410 41.88 -19.66 -23.72
C ASN A 410 40.51 -19.69 -24.42
N GLY A 411 39.98 -20.86 -24.81
CA GLY A 411 38.67 -20.98 -25.44
C GLY A 411 38.62 -20.59 -26.92
N SER A 412 39.75 -20.58 -27.62
CA SER A 412 39.86 -20.18 -29.03
C SER A 412 39.51 -21.29 -30.02
N SER A 413 39.19 -22.49 -29.52
CA SER A 413 39.05 -23.72 -30.30
C SER A 413 40.34 -24.17 -31.00
N SER A 414 41.51 -23.69 -30.56
CA SER A 414 42.80 -24.02 -31.17
C SER A 414 43.94 -24.01 -30.16
N PHE A 415 44.82 -25.02 -30.22
CA PHE A 415 46.01 -25.05 -29.36
C PHE A 415 47.18 -24.28 -30.00
N THR A 416 47.51 -23.12 -29.45
CA THR A 416 48.54 -22.20 -29.96
C THR A 416 49.45 -21.66 -28.86
N GLY A 417 50.46 -20.86 -29.23
CA GLY A 417 51.28 -20.14 -28.26
C GLY A 417 50.50 -19.18 -27.36
N LEU A 418 49.28 -18.77 -27.75
CA LEU A 418 48.42 -17.92 -26.93
C LEU A 418 47.91 -18.66 -25.70
N ASP A 419 47.68 -19.98 -25.77
CA ASP A 419 47.25 -20.81 -24.65
C ASP A 419 48.32 -20.91 -23.56
N VAL A 420 49.58 -20.93 -23.97
CA VAL A 420 50.73 -20.83 -23.05
C VAL A 420 50.68 -19.50 -22.30
N THR A 421 50.50 -18.39 -23.03
CA THR A 421 50.44 -17.06 -22.40
C THR A 421 49.21 -16.91 -21.49
N TYR A 422 48.10 -17.54 -21.86
CA TYR A 422 46.88 -17.58 -21.06
C TYR A 422 47.09 -18.37 -19.77
N GLY A 423 47.69 -19.56 -19.84
CA GLY A 423 48.03 -20.37 -18.67
C GLY A 423 48.96 -19.63 -17.70
N VAL A 424 50.01 -18.96 -18.20
CA VAL A 424 50.90 -18.12 -17.37
C VAL A 424 50.13 -16.98 -16.71
N ARG A 425 49.23 -16.32 -17.45
CA ARG A 425 48.40 -15.23 -16.91
C ARG A 425 47.45 -15.74 -15.83
N TYR A 426 46.82 -16.88 -16.04
CA TYR A 426 45.96 -17.54 -15.05
C TYR A 426 46.71 -17.81 -13.75
N PHE A 427 47.88 -18.45 -13.79
CA PHE A 427 48.68 -18.72 -12.58
C PHE A 427 49.22 -17.45 -11.88
N LYS A 428 49.15 -16.29 -12.54
CA LYS A 428 49.44 -14.97 -11.96
C LYS A 428 48.18 -14.26 -11.42
N GLY A 429 47.06 -14.96 -11.28
CA GLY A 429 45.79 -14.42 -10.78
C GLY A 429 44.86 -13.89 -11.88
N GLY A 430 45.07 -14.31 -13.13
CA GLY A 430 44.20 -13.97 -14.26
C GLY A 430 42.91 -14.82 -14.32
N PRO A 431 42.06 -14.58 -15.33
CA PRO A 431 40.82 -15.35 -15.53
C PRO A 431 41.09 -16.84 -15.71
N ALA A 432 40.20 -17.66 -15.14
CA ALA A 432 40.27 -19.10 -15.25
C ALA A 432 39.97 -19.61 -16.67
N PRO A 433 40.50 -20.76 -17.10
CA PRO A 433 40.07 -21.42 -18.33
C PRO A 433 38.57 -21.71 -18.35
N THR A 434 37.94 -21.56 -19.52
CA THR A 434 36.49 -21.65 -19.68
C THR A 434 35.96 -23.09 -19.62
N TYR A 435 36.77 -24.08 -20.01
CA TYR A 435 36.35 -25.47 -20.05
C TYR A 435 36.66 -26.17 -18.73
N ILE A 436 35.61 -26.41 -17.95
CA ILE A 436 35.65 -27.15 -16.68
C ILE A 436 34.88 -28.45 -16.84
N CYS A 437 35.41 -29.52 -16.28
CA CYS A 437 34.78 -30.82 -16.28
C CYS A 437 35.01 -31.57 -14.97
N GLU A 438 34.01 -32.35 -14.58
CA GLU A 438 34.08 -33.25 -13.43
C GLU A 438 34.78 -34.56 -13.80
N CYS A 439 35.81 -34.92 -13.05
CA CYS A 439 36.75 -35.96 -13.46
C CYS A 439 37.20 -36.83 -12.27
N PRO A 440 36.99 -38.16 -12.29
CA PRO A 440 36.05 -38.88 -13.16
C PRO A 440 34.61 -38.34 -13.04
N PRO A 441 33.73 -38.58 -14.02
CA PRO A 441 32.31 -38.22 -13.92
C PRO A 441 31.68 -38.77 -12.63
N GLY A 442 30.97 -37.92 -11.87
CA GLY A 442 30.35 -38.27 -10.58
C GLY A 442 31.29 -38.26 -9.36
N SER A 443 32.51 -37.73 -9.47
CA SER A 443 33.49 -37.66 -8.37
C SER A 443 33.39 -36.43 -7.45
N GLY A 444 32.58 -35.44 -7.80
CA GLY A 444 32.48 -34.13 -7.18
C GLY A 444 33.64 -33.16 -7.49
N ASN A 445 34.66 -33.60 -8.23
CA ASN A 445 35.88 -32.81 -8.45
C ASN A 445 35.94 -32.27 -9.88
N ALA A 446 35.75 -30.96 -10.03
CA ALA A 446 35.79 -30.27 -11.31
C ALA A 446 37.10 -29.50 -11.51
N TRP A 447 37.71 -29.60 -12.70
CA TRP A 447 38.93 -28.86 -13.03
C TRP A 447 39.03 -28.43 -14.50
N TYR A 448 40.00 -27.56 -14.78
CA TYR A 448 40.25 -26.94 -16.07
C TYR A 448 40.87 -27.93 -17.08
N VAL A 449 40.05 -28.81 -17.63
CA VAL A 449 40.48 -29.94 -18.48
C VAL A 449 41.16 -29.52 -19.78
N SER A 450 40.83 -28.36 -20.35
CA SER A 450 41.51 -27.89 -21.57
C SER A 450 42.97 -27.48 -21.33
N GLY A 451 43.33 -27.15 -20.09
CA GLY A 451 44.67 -26.74 -19.72
C GLY A 451 45.62 -27.89 -19.37
N ASP A 452 45.10 -29.06 -18.99
CA ASP A 452 45.92 -30.26 -18.74
C ASP A 452 46.39 -30.84 -20.07
N VAL A 453 47.71 -30.79 -20.28
CA VAL A 453 48.35 -31.28 -21.50
C VAL A 453 49.41 -32.34 -21.23
N ASN A 454 49.60 -32.74 -19.97
CA ASN A 454 50.59 -33.73 -19.58
C ASN A 454 49.95 -35.03 -19.05
N GLY A 455 48.62 -35.12 -19.05
CA GLY A 455 47.86 -36.28 -18.60
C GLY A 455 47.84 -36.47 -17.09
N SER A 456 48.14 -35.43 -16.31
CA SER A 456 48.18 -35.51 -14.84
C SER A 456 46.81 -35.46 -14.18
N CYS A 457 45.75 -35.16 -14.95
CA CYS A 457 44.44 -34.83 -14.42
C CYS A 457 44.48 -33.64 -13.45
N SER A 458 45.35 -32.68 -13.72
CA SER A 458 45.46 -31.42 -12.99
C SER A 458 45.98 -30.32 -13.92
N PHE A 459 45.55 -29.06 -13.72
CA PHE A 459 46.10 -27.92 -14.45
C PHE A 459 47.06 -27.12 -13.57
N SER A 460 48.35 -27.17 -13.89
CA SER A 460 49.43 -26.61 -13.09
C SER A 460 50.51 -25.90 -13.94
N GLY A 461 51.53 -25.33 -13.29
CA GLY A 461 52.69 -24.78 -14.00
C GLY A 461 53.49 -25.82 -14.81
N LEU A 462 53.32 -27.12 -14.51
CA LEU A 462 53.92 -28.20 -15.28
C LEU A 462 53.28 -28.33 -16.67
N ASP A 463 51.98 -28.04 -16.79
CA ASP A 463 51.24 -28.04 -18.05
C ASP A 463 51.73 -26.92 -18.95
N VAL A 464 51.95 -25.72 -18.41
CA VAL A 464 52.57 -24.61 -19.15
C VAL A 464 53.95 -25.01 -19.69
N THR A 465 54.77 -25.67 -18.86
CA THR A 465 56.09 -26.14 -19.27
C THR A 465 55.98 -27.21 -20.36
N TYR A 466 54.99 -28.09 -20.26
CA TYR A 466 54.71 -29.12 -21.26
C TYR A 466 54.22 -28.53 -22.58
N MET A 467 53.31 -27.55 -22.56
CA MET A 467 52.87 -26.83 -23.76
C MET A 467 54.05 -26.21 -24.51
N VAL A 468 54.95 -25.53 -23.80
CA VAL A 468 56.17 -24.95 -24.40
C VAL A 468 57.07 -26.03 -24.99
N ARG A 469 57.23 -27.17 -24.31
CA ARG A 469 58.01 -28.30 -24.83
C ARG A 469 57.38 -28.89 -26.09
N SER A 470 56.05 -28.99 -26.14
CA SER A 470 55.30 -29.47 -27.30
C SER A 470 55.56 -28.59 -28.53
N PHE A 471 55.45 -27.25 -28.37
CA PHE A 471 55.77 -26.30 -29.46
C PHE A 471 57.24 -26.31 -29.91
N LYS A 472 58.16 -26.79 -29.07
CA LYS A 472 59.59 -26.96 -29.41
C LYS A 472 59.91 -28.30 -30.08
N GLY A 473 58.90 -29.04 -30.53
CA GLY A 473 59.07 -30.34 -31.20
C GLY A 473 59.09 -31.54 -30.25
N GLY A 474 58.63 -31.37 -29.02
CA GLY A 474 58.38 -32.47 -28.09
C GLY A 474 57.07 -33.22 -28.41
N PRO A 475 56.67 -34.17 -27.53
CA PRO A 475 55.40 -34.89 -27.67
C PRO A 475 54.18 -33.95 -27.70
N GLY A 476 53.12 -34.38 -28.38
CA GLY A 476 51.84 -33.66 -28.44
C GLY A 476 51.15 -33.55 -27.06
N PRO A 477 50.13 -32.68 -26.95
CA PRO A 477 49.37 -32.53 -25.70
C PRO A 477 48.58 -33.80 -25.37
N ILE A 478 48.60 -34.20 -24.11
CA ILE A 478 47.97 -35.42 -23.59
C ILE A 478 46.84 -34.99 -22.65
N PRO A 479 45.57 -35.33 -22.94
CA PRO A 479 44.46 -35.02 -22.05
C PRO A 479 44.47 -35.92 -20.80
N CYS A 480 43.75 -35.50 -19.76
CA CYS A 480 43.47 -36.33 -18.61
C CYS A 480 42.77 -37.65 -19.02
N PRO A 481 43.31 -38.83 -18.69
CA PRO A 481 42.71 -40.13 -19.05
C PRO A 481 41.33 -40.37 -18.42
N ASN A 482 41.00 -39.69 -17.33
CA ASN A 482 39.69 -39.83 -16.66
C ASN A 482 38.58 -39.01 -17.32
N CYS A 483 38.93 -38.09 -18.23
CA CYS A 483 38.00 -37.20 -18.93
C CYS A 483 38.48 -36.89 -20.35
N PRO A 484 38.59 -37.90 -21.24
CA PRO A 484 38.96 -37.65 -22.62
C PRO A 484 37.89 -36.76 -23.30
N PRO A 485 38.28 -35.88 -24.23
CA PRO A 485 37.33 -35.07 -24.98
C PRO A 485 36.43 -35.96 -25.87
N VAL A 486 35.13 -35.65 -25.96
CA VAL A 486 34.16 -36.52 -26.67
C VAL A 486 34.31 -36.46 -28.19
N HIS A 487 34.77 -35.33 -28.76
CA HIS A 487 35.09 -35.10 -30.18
C HIS A 487 36.05 -33.88 -30.24
N ARG A 488 37.12 -33.77 -31.04
CA ARG A 488 37.63 -34.41 -32.26
C ARG A 488 39.09 -34.84 -32.11
#